data_AF-A0A923Y9M5-F1
#
_entry.id   AF-A0A923Y9M5-F1
#
_cell.length_a   1.000
_cell.length_b   1.000
_cell.length_c   1.000
_cell.angle_alpha   90.00
_cell.angle_beta   90.00
_cell.angle_gamma   90.00
#
_symmetry.space_group_name_H-M   'P 1'
#
loop_
_entity.id
_entity.type
_entity.pdbx_description
1 polymer ?
#
loop_
_entity_poly.entity_id
_entity_poly.type
_entity_poly.pdbx_seq_one_letter_code
_entity_poly.pdbx_strand_id
1 'polypeptide(L)' 'MTDTPPPSNAQAPDAAAPQRPLLKGRQTRATILDAALALASHMGLEGLSIGALAEVTQMSKSGVFAHFGSREELQI' A
#
# COMPACT_ATOMS: atom_id res chain seq x y z
N MET A 1 -10.63 -13.06 59.37
CA MET A 1 -11.32 -11.82 58.94
C MET A 1 -10.61 -11.29 57.70
N THR A 2 -11.26 -11.42 56.53
CA THR A 2 -11.07 -10.66 55.27
C THR A 2 -9.62 -10.38 54.85
N ASP A 3 -8.99 -11.13 53.92
CA ASP A 3 -9.33 -11.32 52.51
C ASP A 3 -9.83 -10.03 51.83
N THR A 4 -8.92 -9.32 51.18
CA THR A 4 -9.23 -8.33 50.13
C THR A 4 -8.06 -8.27 49.15
N PRO A 5 -8.14 -8.93 47.98
CA PRO A 5 -7.52 -8.46 46.73
C PRO A 5 -8.53 -7.55 45.99
N PRO A 6 -8.23 -6.91 44.84
CA PRO A 6 -7.04 -6.22 44.34
C PRO A 6 -7.39 -4.72 44.01
N PRO A 7 -6.64 -4.00 43.17
CA PRO A 7 -7.24 -3.84 41.83
C PRO A 7 -6.32 -4.30 40.71
N SER A 8 -6.95 -5.01 39.77
CA SER A 8 -6.48 -5.35 38.44
C SER A 8 -5.73 -4.19 37.79
N ASN A 9 -4.44 -4.38 37.53
CA ASN A 9 -3.78 -3.66 36.45
C ASN A 9 -4.25 -4.29 35.13
N ALA A 10 -5.53 -4.08 34.83
CA ALA A 10 -6.15 -4.41 33.56
C ALA A 10 -5.74 -3.33 32.54
N GLN A 11 -4.51 -3.40 32.05
CA GLN A 11 -4.22 -2.95 30.69
C GLN A 11 -2.90 -3.55 30.23
N ALA A 12 -3.00 -4.76 29.72
CA ALA A 12 -2.19 -5.09 28.56
C ALA A 12 -2.56 -4.07 27.46
N PRO A 13 -1.60 -3.37 26.83
CA PRO A 13 -1.90 -2.69 25.59
C PRO A 13 -2.18 -3.78 24.55
N ASP A 14 -3.48 -4.05 24.39
CA ASP A 14 -4.06 -4.80 23.30
C ASP A 14 -3.56 -4.23 21.96
N ALA A 15 -3.05 -5.14 21.15
CA ALA A 15 -2.81 -5.06 19.71
C ALA A 15 -3.15 -3.72 19.02
N ALA A 16 -2.23 -2.76 19.11
CA ALA A 16 -2.06 -1.78 18.05
C ALA A 16 -1.43 -2.47 16.82
N ALA A 17 -2.17 -3.40 16.22
CA ALA A 17 -1.84 -3.97 14.93
C ALA A 17 -1.65 -2.81 13.94
N PRO A 18 -0.64 -2.85 13.07
CA PRO A 18 -0.22 -1.67 12.34
C PRO A 18 -1.26 -1.41 11.26
N GLN A 19 -2.16 -0.46 11.51
CA GLN A 19 -3.09 0.06 10.49
C GLN A 19 -2.41 1.03 9.52
N ARG A 20 -1.25 1.56 9.93
CA ARG A 20 -0.46 2.52 9.15
C ARG A 20 0.12 1.97 7.84
N PRO A 21 0.64 0.72 7.77
CA PRO A 21 1.10 0.11 6.52
C PRO A 21 -0.02 -0.07 5.49
N LEU A 22 -1.23 -0.43 5.91
CA LEU A 22 -2.38 -0.60 5.01
C LEU A 22 -2.80 0.73 4.36
N LEU A 23 -2.85 1.80 5.17
CA LEU A 23 -3.16 3.15 4.68
C LEU A 23 -2.08 3.64 3.69
N LYS A 24 -0.80 3.43 4.03
CA LYS A 24 0.32 3.77 3.15
C LYS A 24 0.27 2.98 1.84
N GLY A 25 0.04 1.67 1.91
CA GLY A 25 -0.04 0.81 0.72
C GLY A 25 -1.18 1.21 -0.22
N ARG A 26 -2.35 1.58 0.34
CA ARG A 26 -3.49 2.09 -0.44
C ARG A 26 -3.19 3.45 -1.08
N GLN A 27 -2.49 4.33 -0.37
CA GLN A 27 -2.07 5.63 -0.92
C GLN A 27 -1.05 5.46 -2.05
N THR A 28 -0.03 4.61 -1.86
CA THR A 28 0.94 4.28 -2.91
C THR A 28 0.25 3.67 -4.13
N ARG A 29 -0.72 2.76 -3.93
CA ARG A 29 -1.48 2.15 -5.02
C ARG A 29 -2.26 3.19 -5.83
N ALA A 30 -2.87 4.18 -5.16
CA ALA A 30 -3.56 5.29 -5.84
C ALA A 30 -2.58 6.11 -6.69
N THR A 31 -1.42 6.48 -6.14
CA THR A 31 -0.37 7.20 -6.89
C THR A 31 0.08 6.47 -8.15
N ILE A 32 0.24 5.15 -8.07
CA ILE A 32 0.62 4.33 -9.24
C ILE A 32 -0.50 4.35 -10.30
N LEU A 33 -1.77 4.27 -9.90
CA LEU A 33 -2.91 4.32 -10.83
C LEU A 33 -3.04 5.69 -11.50
N ASP A 34 -2.85 6.78 -10.76
CA ASP A 34 -2.89 8.14 -11.33
C ASP A 34 -1.79 8.32 -12.38
N ALA A 35 -0.58 7.83 -12.10
CA ALA A 35 0.52 7.83 -13.06
C ALA A 35 0.23 6.94 -14.27
N ALA A 36 -0.36 5.75 -14.07
CA ALA A 36 -0.75 4.86 -15.15
C ALA A 36 -1.78 5.52 -16.08
N LEU A 37 -2.79 6.17 -15.51
CA LEU A 37 -3.82 6.88 -16.25
C LEU A 37 -3.24 8.03 -17.07
N ALA A 38 -2.33 8.82 -16.48
CA ALA A 38 -1.66 9.91 -17.17
C ALA A 38 -0.80 9.40 -18.34
N LEU A 39 0.01 8.36 -18.13
CA LEU A 39 0.85 7.76 -19.16
C LEU A 39 0.00 7.15 -20.30
N ALA A 40 -1.04 6.40 -19.94
CA ALA A 40 -1.95 5.80 -20.92
C ALA A 40 -2.70 6.86 -21.73
N SER A 41 -3.08 7.98 -21.12
CA SER A 41 -3.75 9.09 -21.81
C SER A 41 -2.86 9.79 -22.83
N HIS A 42 -1.54 9.80 -22.62
CA HIS A 42 -0.58 10.49 -23.49
C HIS A 42 0.00 9.57 -24.59
N MET A 43 0.26 8.30 -24.27
CA MET A 43 1.00 7.38 -25.13
C MET A 43 0.21 6.11 -25.51
N GLY A 44 -1.00 5.95 -24.98
CA GLY A 44 -1.77 4.70 -25.09
C GLY A 44 -1.27 3.61 -24.14
N LEU A 45 -1.98 2.47 -24.14
CA LEU A 45 -1.67 1.32 -23.27
C LEU A 45 -0.39 0.58 -23.68
N GLU A 46 0.04 0.70 -24.94
CA GLU A 46 1.28 0.09 -25.44
C GLU A 46 2.53 0.70 -24.78
N GLY A 47 2.47 1.99 -24.42
CA GLY A 47 3.53 2.67 -23.69
C GLY A 47 3.51 2.42 -22.18
N LEU A 48 2.46 1.76 -21.65
CA LEU A 48 2.30 1.52 -20.22
C LEU A 48 3.08 0.27 -19.81
N SER A 49 4.07 0.43 -18.94
CA SER A 49 4.83 -0.70 -18.38
C SER A 49 5.17 -0.47 -16.91
N ILE A 50 5.48 -1.55 -16.18
CA ILE A 50 5.94 -1.46 -14.79
C ILE A 50 7.22 -0.62 -14.67
N GLY A 51 8.10 -0.65 -15.68
CA GLY A 51 9.31 0.18 -15.73
C GLY A 51 8.98 1.67 -15.86
N ALA A 52 8.13 2.03 -16.83
CA ALA A 52 7.71 3.42 -17.03
C ALA A 52 6.98 3.98 -15.80
N LEU A 53 6.14 3.16 -15.15
CA LEU A 53 5.49 3.53 -13.90
C LEU A 53 6.49 3.77 -12.77
N ALA A 54 7.50 2.91 -12.63
CA ALA A 54 8.55 3.07 -11.63
C ALA A 54 9.31 4.39 -11.81
N GLU A 55 9.64 4.74 -13.06
CA GLU A 55 10.27 6.01 -13.40
C GLU A 55 9.39 7.21 -13.05
N VAL A 56 8.12 7.23 -13.47
CA VAL A 56 7.22 8.38 -13.21
C VAL A 56 6.89 8.54 -11.73
N THR A 57 6.67 7.43 -11.02
CA THR A 57 6.35 7.45 -9.58
C THR A 57 7.58 7.61 -8.69
N GLN A 58 8.80 7.62 -9.26
CA GLN A 58 10.06 7.62 -8.52
C GLN A 58 10.16 6.46 -7.52
N MET A 59 9.60 5.32 -7.90
CA MET A 59 9.64 4.08 -7.14
C MET A 59 10.59 3.08 -7.79
N SER A 60 11.01 2.06 -7.05
CA SER A 60 11.70 0.92 -7.67
C SER A 60 10.70 0.08 -8.48
N LYS A 61 11.18 -0.56 -9.55
CA LYS A 61 10.38 -1.51 -10.34
C LYS A 61 9.76 -2.61 -9.48
N SER A 62 10.54 -3.14 -8.54
CA SER A 62 10.08 -4.14 -7.56
C SER A 62 9.05 -3.58 -6.57
N GLY A 63 9.12 -2.30 -6.22
CA GLY A 63 8.09 -1.64 -5.41
C GLY A 63 6.75 -1.51 -6.13
N VAL A 64 6.76 -1.14 -7.42
CA VAL A 64 5.55 -1.10 -8.25
C VAL A 64 4.99 -2.50 -8.48
N PHE A 65 5.87 -3.48 -8.76
CA PHE A 65 5.52 -4.89 -8.89
C PHE A 65 4.84 -5.45 -7.63
N ALA A 66 5.26 -5.03 -6.43
CA ALA A 66 4.63 -5.49 -5.19
C ALA A 66 3.14 -5.06 -5.04
N HIS A 67 2.70 -4.04 -5.77
CA HIS A 67 1.32 -3.55 -5.72
C HIS A 67 0.41 -4.13 -6.80
N PHE A 68 0.97 -4.49 -7.97
CA PHE A 68 0.19 -4.90 -9.13
C PHE A 68 0.64 -6.21 -9.77
N GLY A 69 1.81 -6.75 -9.43
CA GLY A 69 2.37 -7.93 -10.09
C GLY A 69 2.79 -7.61 -11.52
N SER A 70 1.85 -7.67 -12.45
CA SER A 70 2.11 -7.51 -13.88
C SER A 70 1.50 -6.24 -14.47
N ARG A 71 1.88 -5.93 -15.71
CA ARG A 71 1.23 -4.87 -16.51
C ARG A 71 -0.23 -5.25 -16.75
N GLU A 72 -0.48 -6.53 -17.00
CA GLU A 72 -1.79 -7.10 -17.27
C GLU A 72 -2.70 -6.97 -16.04
N GLU A 73 -2.23 -7.32 -14.85
CA GLU A 73 -2.98 -7.14 -13.59
C GLU A 73 -3.22 -5.66 -13.23
N LEU A 74 -2.41 -4.74 -13.74
CA LEU A 74 -2.67 -3.31 -13.61
C LEU A 74 -3.82 -2.82 -14.52
N GLN A 75 -4.22 -3.61 -15.53
CA GLN A 75 -5.29 -3.26 -16.48
C GLN A 75 -6.66 -3.90 -16.17
N ILE A 76 -6.72 -4.89 -15.28
CA ILE A 76 -7.95 -5.62 -14.88
C ILE A 76 -8.63 -4.91 -13.71
#